data_AF-A0A2G9UA91-F1
#
_entry.id   AF-A0A2G9UA91-F1
#
_cell.length_a   1.000
_cell.length_b   1.000
_cell.length_c   1.000
_cell.angle_alpha   90.00
_cell.angle_beta   90.00
_cell.angle_gamma   90.00
#
_symmetry.space_group_name_H-M   'P 1'
#
loop_
_entity.id
_entity.type
_entity.pdbx_description
1 polymer ?
#
loop_
_entity_poly.entity_id
_entity_poly.type
_entity_poly.pdbx_seq_one_letter_code
_entity_poly.pdbx_strand_id
1 'polypeptide(L)'
;MPRDAGVCLVRIALYDRSRKTGRQIVSNVHTIKADVKNRTWNFNTRTDTTSSGVDYGDFIVRSNYNMADVVLLIEASNVVQTLTGYEERSLGILTLDLITTGEVVLNNKTYSEALRAENIFDRTTSGGATTPHRIVLKVLDVPKELVPLVE
;
A
#
# COMPACT_ATOMS: atom_id res chain seq x y z
N MET A 1 -8.27 -27.85 14.64
CA MET A 1 -7.29 -27.06 13.85
C MET A 1 -7.03 -25.78 14.62
N PRO A 2 -5.77 -25.40 14.90
CA PRO A 2 -5.52 -24.24 15.73
C PRO A 2 -6.07 -22.96 15.09
N ARG A 3 -6.66 -22.13 15.94
CA ARG A 3 -7.58 -21.02 15.68
C ARG A 3 -6.87 -19.66 15.60
N ASP A 4 -5.59 -19.62 15.28
CA ASP A 4 -4.85 -18.36 15.25
C ASP A 4 -4.82 -17.83 13.82
N ALA A 5 -5.88 -17.08 13.46
CA ALA A 5 -5.80 -16.18 12.33
C ALA A 5 -4.66 -15.19 12.62
N GLY A 6 -3.49 -15.41 12.01
CA GLY A 6 -2.31 -14.56 12.17
C GLY A 6 -2.66 -13.09 11.94
N VAL A 7 -1.88 -12.18 12.54
CA VAL A 7 -2.11 -10.74 12.36
C VAL A 7 -1.89 -10.41 10.89
N CYS A 8 -2.92 -9.88 10.25
CA CYS A 8 -2.89 -9.54 8.83
C CYS A 8 -2.60 -8.05 8.71
N LEU A 9 -1.59 -7.68 7.92
CA LEU A 9 -1.11 -6.31 7.80
C LEU A 9 -1.15 -5.85 6.34
N VAL A 10 -1.42 -4.57 6.14
CA VAL A 10 -1.13 -3.86 4.91
C VAL A 10 -0.19 -2.71 5.22
N ARG A 11 0.87 -2.57 4.43
CA ARG A 11 1.77 -1.43 4.47
C ARG A 11 1.65 -0.62 3.21
N ILE A 12 1.68 0.70 3.38
CA ILE A 12 1.57 1.64 2.27
C ILE A 12 2.67 2.69 2.44
N ALA A 13 3.41 2.92 1.36
CA ALA A 13 4.48 3.88 1.30
C ALA A 13 4.69 4.36 -0.14
N LEU A 14 5.33 5.50 -0.31
CA LEU A 14 5.91 5.91 -1.58
C LEU A 14 7.26 5.24 -1.79
N TYR A 15 7.46 4.74 -3.00
CA TYR A 15 8.63 3.97 -3.40
C TYR A 15 9.25 4.56 -4.67
N ASP A 16 10.54 4.88 -4.61
CA ASP A 16 11.32 5.25 -5.78
C ASP A 16 11.80 4.01 -6.52
N ARG A 17 11.39 3.86 -7.79
CA ARG A 17 11.86 2.79 -8.69
C ARG A 17 13.05 3.21 -9.56
N SER A 18 13.56 4.43 -9.40
CA SER A 18 14.66 4.95 -10.20
C SER A 18 15.93 4.12 -9.99
N ARG A 19 16.65 3.90 -11.09
CA ARG A 19 17.93 3.17 -11.06
C ARG A 19 19.10 4.05 -10.62
N LYS A 20 18.93 5.37 -10.59
CA LYS A 20 20.01 6.35 -10.34
C LYS A 20 20.35 6.46 -8.86
N THR A 21 19.34 6.57 -8.00
CA THR A 21 19.48 6.71 -6.53
C THR A 21 19.37 5.36 -5.81
N GLY A 22 19.00 4.31 -6.54
CA GLY A 22 18.70 2.98 -6.00
C GLY A 22 17.26 2.91 -5.48
N ARG A 23 16.63 1.75 -5.66
CA ARG A 23 15.22 1.57 -5.29
C ARG A 23 15.04 1.61 -3.78
N GLN A 24 14.11 2.42 -3.30
CA GLN A 24 13.94 2.65 -1.86
C GLN A 24 12.58 3.26 -1.51
N ILE A 25 12.20 3.12 -0.25
CA ILE A 25 11.09 3.88 0.33
C ILE A 25 11.50 5.35 0.49
N VAL A 26 10.63 6.28 0.08
CA VAL A 26 10.91 7.73 0.07
C VAL A 26 9.91 8.56 0.88
N SER A 27 9.10 7.90 1.69
CA SER A 27 8.11 8.52 2.58
C SER A 27 8.00 7.73 3.89
N ASN A 28 7.09 8.14 4.77
CA ASN A 28 6.72 7.34 5.92
C ASN A 28 6.04 6.03 5.47
N VAL A 29 6.17 4.97 6.28
CA VAL A 29 5.50 3.69 6.02
C VAL A 29 4.29 3.59 6.94
N HIS A 30 3.10 3.65 6.36
CA HIS A 30 1.84 3.48 7.08
C HIS A 30 1.54 1.98 7.18
N THR A 31 1.38 1.46 8.40
CA THR A 31 1.05 0.03 8.64
C THR A 31 -0.33 -0.08 9.26
N ILE A 32 -1.19 -0.89 8.66
CA ILE A 32 -2.58 -1.07 9.08
C ILE A 32 -2.81 -2.55 9.37
N LYS A 33 -3.41 -2.82 10.53
CA LYS A 33 -3.88 -4.15 10.89
C LYS A 33 -5.28 -4.39 10.31
N ALA A 34 -5.47 -5.54 9.67
CA ALA A 34 -6.76 -5.94 9.14
C ALA A 34 -7.70 -6.42 10.25
N ASP A 35 -8.99 -6.16 10.07
CA ASP A 35 -10.07 -6.93 10.68
C ASP A 35 -10.45 -8.09 9.75
N VAL A 36 -10.31 -9.32 10.24
CA VAL A 36 -10.44 -10.52 9.41
C VAL A 36 -11.81 -11.16 9.64
N LYS A 37 -12.67 -11.09 8.62
CA LYS A 37 -14.02 -11.70 8.64
C LYS A 37 -14.21 -12.58 7.42
N ASN A 38 -14.62 -13.83 7.63
CA ASN A 38 -14.87 -14.81 6.55
C ASN A 38 -13.71 -14.95 5.53
N ARG A 39 -12.46 -14.92 6.01
CA ARG A 39 -11.23 -14.92 5.18
C ARG A 39 -11.02 -13.68 4.29
N THR A 40 -11.87 -12.66 4.43
CA THR A 40 -11.69 -11.34 3.85
C THR A 40 -11.03 -10.42 4.86
N TRP A 41 -9.98 -9.73 4.43
CA TRP A 41 -9.26 -8.73 5.23
C TRP A 41 -9.90 -7.37 4.99
N ASN A 42 -10.45 -6.77 6.04
CA ASN A 42 -11.09 -5.46 5.98
C ASN A 42 -10.19 -4.45 6.68
N PHE A 43 -9.97 -3.31 6.03
CA PHE A 43 -9.13 -2.22 6.53
C PHE A 43 -10.00 -0.96 6.57
N ASN A 44 -10.54 -0.62 7.73
CA ASN A 44 -11.38 0.56 7.92
C ASN A 44 -10.86 1.35 9.11
N THR A 45 -10.69 2.67 8.96
CA THR A 45 -10.42 3.57 10.10
C THR A 45 -11.40 4.74 10.10
N ARG A 46 -12.26 4.75 11.12
CA ARG A 46 -13.25 5.78 11.47
C ARG A 46 -14.37 5.99 10.43
N THR A 47 -15.58 5.57 10.80
CA THR A 47 -16.84 5.91 10.15
C THR A 47 -17.27 7.31 10.61
N ASP A 48 -17.29 8.29 9.70
CA ASP A 48 -18.32 9.32 9.78
C ASP A 48 -19.58 8.81 9.07
N THR A 49 -20.72 9.47 9.27
CA THR A 49 -22.02 9.03 8.72
C THR A 49 -22.09 9.10 7.19
N THR A 50 -21.07 9.66 6.53
CA THR A 50 -21.06 10.00 5.09
C THR A 50 -20.01 9.21 4.30
N SER A 51 -19.00 8.67 4.94
CA SER A 51 -17.91 7.95 4.31
C SER A 51 -17.31 6.88 5.23
N SER A 52 -16.92 5.76 4.63
CA SER A 52 -16.11 4.75 5.30
C SER A 52 -14.84 4.59 4.48
N GLY A 53 -13.69 4.73 5.13
CA GLY A 53 -12.39 4.69 4.48
C GLY A 53 -11.26 4.51 5.49
N VAL A 54 -10.03 4.53 4.98
CA VAL A 54 -8.83 4.73 5.79
C VAL A 54 -8.40 6.16 5.49
N ASP A 55 -8.50 7.04 6.48
CA ASP A 55 -7.99 8.41 6.37
C ASP A 55 -6.47 8.35 6.56
N TYR A 56 -5.72 8.51 5.48
CA TYR A 56 -4.25 8.48 5.54
C TYR A 56 -3.73 9.80 6.08
N GLY A 57 -2.64 9.74 6.84
CA GLY A 57 -1.79 10.93 7.01
C GLY A 57 -1.10 11.27 5.68
N ASP A 58 -0.81 12.55 5.47
CA ASP A 58 -0.17 13.02 4.25
C ASP A 58 1.14 12.27 3.96
N PHE A 59 1.32 11.83 2.71
CA PHE A 59 2.62 11.32 2.26
C PHE A 59 3.55 12.49 1.97
N ILE A 60 4.61 12.61 2.76
CA ILE A 60 5.65 13.61 2.52
C ILE A 60 6.73 13.00 1.62
N VAL A 61 6.91 13.58 0.44
CA VAL A 61 7.96 13.22 -0.52
C VAL A 61 9.17 14.12 -0.30
N ARG A 62 10.38 13.55 -0.35
CA ARG A 62 11.62 14.37 -0.33
C ARG A 62 11.80 15.09 -1.67
N SER A 63 12.23 16.35 -1.62
CA SER A 63 12.32 17.24 -2.80
C SER A 63 13.28 16.79 -3.91
N ASN A 64 14.18 15.85 -3.63
CA ASN A 64 15.21 15.39 -4.57
C ASN A 64 14.76 14.22 -5.47
N TYR A 65 13.49 13.80 -5.41
CA TYR A 65 12.97 12.71 -6.23
C TYR A 65 12.19 13.23 -7.43
N ASN A 66 12.36 12.56 -8.57
CA ASN A 66 11.52 12.78 -9.73
C ASN A 66 10.17 12.10 -9.48
N MET A 67 9.08 12.87 -9.48
CA MET A 67 7.74 12.37 -9.19
C MET A 67 7.30 11.24 -10.14
N ALA A 68 7.79 11.19 -11.38
CA ALA A 68 7.45 10.11 -12.33
C ALA A 68 8.07 8.74 -11.98
N ASP A 69 9.14 8.73 -11.18
CA ASP A 69 9.79 7.52 -10.69
C ASP A 69 9.26 7.10 -9.31
N VAL A 70 8.40 7.90 -8.69
CA VAL A 70 7.80 7.60 -7.39
C VAL A 70 6.42 6.99 -7.57
N VAL A 71 6.23 5.80 -7.03
CA VAL A 71 4.98 5.04 -7.09
C VAL A 71 4.41 4.81 -5.69
N LEU A 72 3.09 4.61 -5.60
CA LEU A 72 2.47 4.09 -4.40
C LEU A 72 2.75 2.59 -4.30
N LEU A 73 3.41 2.17 -3.24
CA LEU A 73 3.69 0.77 -2.93
C LEU A 73 2.75 0.30 -1.82
N ILE A 74 2.09 -0.82 -2.06
CA ILE A 74 1.22 -1.50 -1.10
C ILE A 74 1.77 -2.92 -0.91
N GLU A 75 2.11 -3.30 0.32
CA GLU A 75 2.50 -4.67 0.68
C GLU A 75 1.43 -5.27 1.57
N ALA A 76 1.02 -6.52 1.31
CA ALA A 76 0.23 -7.31 2.23
C ALA A 76 1.11 -8.36 2.89
N SER A 77 0.97 -8.56 4.19
CA SER A 77 1.73 -9.57 4.93
C SER A 77 0.91 -10.20 6.05
N ASN A 78 1.37 -11.36 6.51
CA ASN A 78 0.84 -12.01 7.70
C ASN A 78 1.93 -12.17 8.76
N VAL A 79 1.56 -12.03 10.01
CA VAL A 79 2.40 -12.39 11.15
C VAL A 79 1.92 -13.76 11.62
N VAL A 80 2.76 -14.75 11.43
CA VAL A 80 2.49 -16.15 11.80
C VAL A 80 3.33 -16.54 12.99
N GLN A 81 2.76 -17.37 13.86
CA GLN A 81 3.52 -17.98 14.94
C GLN A 81 4.37 -19.11 14.37
N THR A 82 5.66 -19.09 14.69
CA THR A 82 6.65 -20.11 14.36
C THR A 82 7.19 -20.75 15.64
N LEU A 83 8.06 -21.76 15.50
CA LEU A 83 8.71 -22.41 16.63
C LEU A 83 9.63 -21.45 17.42
N THR A 84 10.12 -20.38 16.79
CA THR A 84 11.10 -19.44 17.38
C THR A 84 10.48 -18.09 17.76
N GLY A 85 9.19 -17.88 17.52
CA GLY A 85 8.50 -16.64 17.85
C GLY A 85 7.44 -16.26 16.83
N TYR A 86 7.34 -14.97 16.53
CA TYR A 86 6.48 -14.47 15.47
C TYR A 86 7.34 -14.08 14.28
N GLU A 87 6.94 -14.55 13.10
CA GLU A 87 7.58 -14.23 11.84
C GLU A 87 6.57 -13.52 10.95
N GLU A 88 6.99 -12.44 10.32
CA GLU A 88 6.19 -11.80 9.30
C GLU A 88 6.55 -12.33 7.92
N ARG A 89 5.54 -12.76 7.15
CA ARG A 89 5.72 -13.23 5.77
C ARG A 89 4.92 -12.35 4.82
N SER A 90 5.62 -11.84 3.81
CA SER A 90 4.97 -11.09 2.74
C SER A 90 4.11 -12.01 1.88
N LEU A 91 2.91 -11.53 1.55
CA LEU A 91 2.01 -12.11 0.56
C LEU A 91 2.22 -11.48 -0.82
N GLY A 92 3.09 -10.47 -0.90
CA GLY A 92 3.46 -9.77 -2.12
C GLY A 92 3.17 -8.27 -2.06
N ILE A 93 3.58 -7.59 -3.13
CA ILE A 93 3.41 -6.14 -3.30
C ILE A 93 2.56 -5.79 -4.52
N LEU A 94 1.97 -4.59 -4.47
CA LEU A 94 1.37 -3.87 -5.58
C LEU A 94 2.04 -2.50 -5.68
N THR A 95 2.36 -2.07 -6.89
CA THR A 95 2.82 -0.71 -7.17
C THR A 95 1.84 -0.01 -8.11
N LEU A 96 1.42 1.20 -7.77
CA LEU A 96 0.54 2.04 -8.58
C LEU A 96 1.26 3.33 -8.96
N ASP A 97 1.24 3.67 -10.24
CA ASP A 97 1.77 4.95 -10.71
C ASP A 97 0.92 6.10 -10.16
N LEU A 98 1.59 7.12 -9.63
CA LEU A 98 0.94 8.32 -9.11
C LEU A 98 0.92 9.44 -10.13
N ILE A 99 2.07 9.68 -10.76
CA ILE A 99 2.27 10.77 -11.72
C ILE A 99 2.96 10.21 -12.96
N THR A 100 2.43 10.55 -14.14
CA THR A 100 3.05 10.26 -15.43
C THR A 100 3.09 11.57 -16.22
N THR A 101 4.25 11.90 -16.79
CA THR A 101 4.43 13.12 -17.61
C THR A 101 3.96 14.42 -16.93
N GLY A 102 4.08 14.49 -15.59
CA GLY A 102 3.69 15.67 -14.80
C GLY A 102 2.21 15.72 -14.40
N GLU A 103 1.40 14.77 -14.85
CA GLU A 103 -0.02 14.68 -14.51
C GLU A 103 -0.26 13.55 -13.52
N VAL A 104 -1.15 13.79 -12.55
CA VAL A 104 -1.62 12.74 -11.65
C VAL A 104 -2.47 11.74 -12.45
N VAL A 105 -2.08 10.47 -12.41
CA VAL A 105 -2.76 9.38 -13.13
C VAL A 105 -3.55 8.45 -12.22
N LEU A 106 -3.36 8.58 -10.89
CA LEU A 106 -4.16 7.85 -9.92
C LEU A 106 -5.56 8.47 -9.86
N ASN A 107 -6.53 7.78 -10.45
CA ASN A 107 -7.89 8.27 -10.60
C ASN A 107 -8.86 7.59 -9.64
N ASN A 108 -9.98 8.27 -9.36
CA ASN A 108 -11.13 7.76 -8.65
C ASN A 108 -11.78 6.56 -9.38
N LYS A 109 -11.37 5.37 -8.98
CA LYS A 109 -11.90 4.09 -9.46
C LYS A 109 -11.54 2.96 -8.50
N THR A 110 -12.12 1.80 -8.75
CA THR A 110 -11.72 0.55 -8.09
C THR A 110 -10.61 -0.13 -8.89
N TYR A 111 -9.48 -0.37 -8.24
CA TYR A 111 -8.36 -1.17 -8.74
C TYR A 111 -8.50 -2.59 -8.17
N SER A 112 -8.19 -3.61 -8.98
CA SER A 112 -8.25 -5.01 -8.56
C SER A 112 -7.07 -5.77 -9.15
N GLU A 113 -5.94 -5.69 -8.46
CA GLU A 113 -4.66 -6.17 -8.96
C GLU A 113 -4.14 -7.35 -8.13
N ALA A 114 -3.44 -8.26 -8.80
CA ALA A 114 -2.75 -9.35 -8.13
C ALA A 114 -1.41 -8.86 -7.56
N LEU A 115 -1.00 -9.43 -6.42
CA LEU A 115 0.27 -9.08 -5.79
C LEU A 115 1.42 -9.80 -6.50
N ARG A 116 2.57 -9.14 -6.59
CA ARG A 116 3.82 -9.73 -7.07
C ARG A 116 4.60 -10.30 -5.90
N ALA A 117 5.26 -11.44 -6.10
CA ALA A 117 6.09 -12.12 -5.10
C ALA A 117 7.40 -11.36 -4.85
N GLU A 118 7.27 -10.20 -4.22
CA GLU A 118 8.33 -9.29 -3.80
C GLU A 118 8.03 -8.85 -2.36
N ASN A 119 9.01 -8.28 -1.67
CA ASN A 119 8.88 -7.80 -0.30
C ASN A 119 9.51 -6.40 -0.19
N ILE A 120 8.88 -5.49 0.57
CA ILE A 120 9.35 -4.10 0.69
C ILE A 120 10.76 -3.96 1.29
N PHE A 121 11.17 -4.94 2.09
CA PHE A 121 12.48 -5.05 2.74
C PHE A 121 13.50 -5.80 1.90
N ASP A 122 13.08 -6.60 0.91
CA ASP A 122 13.99 -7.27 -0.03
C ASP A 122 14.19 -6.43 -1.30
N ARG A 123 15.31 -5.71 -1.33
CA ARG A 123 15.68 -4.82 -2.45
C ARG A 123 16.38 -5.55 -3.60
N THR A 124 16.66 -6.84 -3.45
CA THR A 124 17.44 -7.62 -4.43
C THR A 124 16.57 -8.23 -5.52
N THR A 125 15.29 -8.46 -5.21
CA THR A 125 14.34 -9.12 -6.11
C THR A 125 13.44 -8.08 -6.80
N SER A 126 13.24 -8.20 -8.11
CA SER A 126 12.24 -7.41 -8.83
C SER A 126 11.66 -8.14 -10.03
N GLY A 127 10.39 -7.91 -10.33
CA GLY A 127 9.68 -8.67 -11.35
C GLY A 127 9.26 -10.04 -10.82
N GLY A 128 8.91 -10.10 -9.52
CA GLY A 128 8.44 -11.31 -8.89
C GLY A 128 7.19 -11.85 -9.59
N ALA A 129 7.04 -13.18 -9.60
CA ALA A 129 5.87 -13.82 -10.21
C ALA A 129 4.58 -13.36 -9.53
N THR A 130 3.48 -13.38 -10.28
CA THR A 130 2.16 -13.09 -9.73
C THR A 130 1.77 -14.13 -8.69
N THR A 131 1.33 -13.67 -7.53
CA THR A 131 0.84 -14.49 -6.42
C THR A 131 -0.67 -14.77 -6.60
N PRO A 132 -1.25 -15.75 -5.88
CA PRO A 132 -2.71 -15.95 -5.87
C PRO A 132 -3.45 -14.86 -5.08
N HIS A 133 -2.74 -13.95 -4.40
CA HIS A 133 -3.34 -12.90 -3.58
C HIS A 133 -3.68 -11.66 -4.42
N ARG A 134 -4.79 -11.01 -4.09
CA ARG A 134 -5.28 -9.81 -4.78
C ARG A 134 -5.63 -8.73 -3.78
N ILE A 135 -5.36 -7.48 -4.14
CA ILE A 135 -5.86 -6.31 -3.42
C ILE A 135 -6.94 -5.65 -4.27
N VAL A 136 -8.06 -5.34 -3.62
CA VAL A 136 -9.12 -4.49 -4.17
C VAL A 136 -9.05 -3.15 -3.46
N LEU A 137 -8.68 -2.11 -4.19
CA LEU A 137 -8.49 -0.75 -3.67
C LEU A 137 -9.50 0.18 -4.33
N LYS A 138 -10.28 0.92 -3.53
CA LYS A 138 -11.14 2.00 -4.02
C LYS A 138 -10.46 3.34 -3.76
N VAL A 139 -10.15 4.08 -4.81
CA VAL A 139 -9.66 5.46 -4.74
C VAL A 139 -10.84 6.40 -4.94
N LEU A 140 -10.91 7.47 -4.17
CA LEU A 140 -11.93 8.52 -4.26
C LEU A 140 -11.23 9.87 -4.44
N ASP A 141 -11.82 10.76 -5.23
CA ASP A 141 -11.34 12.14 -5.30
C ASP A 141 -11.61 12.85 -3.97
N VAL A 142 -10.76 13.81 -3.62
CA VAL A 142 -11.03 14.71 -2.49
C VAL A 142 -12.28 15.52 -2.82
N PRO A 143 -13.32 15.52 -1.96
CA PRO A 143 -14.48 16.38 -2.14
C PRO A 143 -14.06 17.83 -2.35
N LYS A 144 -14.63 18.51 -3.35
CA LYS A 144 -14.29 19.91 -3.67
C LYS A 144 -14.45 20.87 -2.49
N GLU A 145 -15.31 20.52 -1.54
CA GLU A 145 -15.58 21.27 -0.31
C GLU A 145 -14.42 21.23 0.70
N LEU A 146 -13.49 20.28 0.56
CA LEU A 146 -12.35 20.06 1.46
C LEU A 146 -11.01 20.53 0.86
N VAL A 147 -11.01 21.04 -0.36
CA VAL A 147 -9.78 21.57 -0.99
C VAL A 147 -9.67 23.05 -0.64
N PRO A 148 -8.79 23.47 0.28
CA PRO A 148 -8.45 24.88 0.39
C PRO A 148 -7.83 25.31 -0.93
N LEU A 149 -8.51 26.21 -1.64
CA LEU A 149 -7.91 26.94 -2.75
C LEU A 149 -6.72 27.73 -2.18
N VAL A 150 -5.51 27.32 -2.54
CA VAL A 150 -4.33 28.17 -2.39
C VAL A 150 -4.22 28.94 -3.71
N GLU A 151 -4.58 30.22 -3.70
CA GLU A 151 -4.28 31.16 -4.79
C GLU A 151 -2.78 31.49 -4.86
#